data_AF-A0A922MGY3-F1
#
_entry.id   AF-A0A922MGY3-F1
#
_cell.length_a   1.000
_cell.length_b   1.000
_cell.length_c   1.000
_cell.angle_alpha   90.00
_cell.angle_beta   90.00
_cell.angle_gamma   90.00
#
_symmetry.space_group_name_H-M   'P 1'
#
loop_
_entity.id
_entity.type
_entity.pdbx_description
1 polymer ?
#
loop_
_entity_poly.entity_id
_entity_poly.type
_entity_poly.pdbx_seq_one_letter_code
_entity_poly.pdbx_strand_id
1 'polypeptide(L)'
;MASDNFDLKSAIALLPVMTGQEHVTLQIIDSIQLYSSMLNENGKKQLIEFVLKTRLTSSAKLRLKSSYSSVDVLIADMRKYLVPKKSSVAIQSQMFNTKQGHRSIEKYGAELERLFVDLTIAQADGNDEMYQVLLPLNEKIAIKRFADGLSILDLVR
;
A
#
# COMPACT_ATOMS: atom_id res chain seq x y z
N MET A 1 16.30 -1.98 -24.65
CA MET A 1 17.02 -1.91 -23.36
C MET A 1 17.52 -3.31 -23.08
N ALA A 2 18.82 -3.48 -22.82
CA ALA A 2 19.38 -4.80 -22.54
C ALA A 2 18.73 -5.34 -21.26
N SER A 3 18.03 -6.47 -21.38
CA SER A 3 17.36 -7.10 -20.24
C SER A 3 18.38 -7.97 -19.51
N ASP A 4 18.68 -7.59 -18.27
CA ASP A 4 19.73 -8.23 -17.49
C ASP A 4 19.27 -9.60 -16.99
N ASN A 5 20.25 -10.49 -16.76
CA ASN A 5 20.03 -11.75 -16.05
C ASN A 5 19.81 -11.48 -14.55
N PHE A 6 19.18 -12.43 -13.85
CA PHE A 6 19.00 -12.33 -12.41
C PHE A 6 20.35 -12.32 -11.68
N ASP A 7 20.55 -11.32 -10.83
CA ASP A 7 21.70 -11.17 -9.94
C ASP A 7 21.26 -11.27 -8.49
N LEU A 8 21.79 -12.30 -7.81
CA LEU A 8 21.44 -12.60 -6.42
C LEU A 8 21.82 -11.47 -5.46
N LYS A 9 22.94 -10.76 -5.71
CA LYS A 9 23.40 -9.68 -4.82
C LYS A 9 22.44 -8.49 -4.87
N SER A 10 22.05 -8.10 -6.07
CA SER A 10 21.05 -7.05 -6.30
C SER A 10 19.71 -7.43 -5.68
N ALA A 11 19.26 -8.67 -5.88
CA ALA A 11 18.02 -9.18 -5.26
C ALA A 11 18.08 -9.13 -3.72
N ILE A 12 19.24 -9.45 -3.13
CA ILE A 12 19.41 -9.42 -1.68
C ILE A 12 19.37 -8.00 -1.13
N ALA A 13 20.03 -7.06 -1.81
CA ALA A 13 20.11 -5.66 -1.40
C ALA A 13 18.77 -4.93 -1.56
N LEU A 14 18.02 -5.24 -2.62
CA LEU A 14 16.78 -4.54 -2.96
C LEU A 14 15.56 -5.11 -2.21
N LEU A 15 15.42 -6.44 -2.10
CA LEU A 15 14.22 -7.06 -1.54
C LEU A 15 14.40 -7.32 -0.04
N PRO A 16 13.63 -6.64 0.85
CA PRO A 16 13.68 -6.91 2.27
C PRO A 16 13.04 -8.27 2.61
N VAL A 17 13.40 -8.83 3.77
CA VAL A 17 12.77 -10.04 4.29
C VAL A 17 11.47 -9.67 4.98
N MET A 18 10.40 -10.39 4.70
CA MET A 18 9.07 -10.12 5.25
C MET A 18 9.06 -10.29 6.77
N THR A 19 8.59 -9.25 7.47
CA THR A 19 8.49 -9.22 8.95
C THR A 19 7.04 -9.38 9.45
N GLY A 20 6.06 -9.46 8.54
CA GLY A 20 4.63 -9.46 8.85
C GLY A 20 4.02 -8.06 8.99
N GLN A 21 4.83 -7.00 8.96
CA GLN A 21 4.35 -5.63 8.92
C GLN A 21 3.88 -5.26 7.50
N GLU A 22 2.71 -4.62 7.39
CA GLU A 22 2.07 -4.26 6.10
C GLU A 22 3.00 -3.44 5.21
N HIS A 23 3.67 -2.42 5.75
CA HIS A 23 4.58 -1.58 4.98
C HIS A 23 5.76 -2.37 4.37
N VAL A 24 6.26 -3.41 5.06
CA VAL A 24 7.31 -4.28 4.52
C VAL A 24 6.76 -5.13 3.38
N THR A 25 5.52 -5.64 3.51
CA THR A 25 4.87 -6.38 2.42
C THR A 25 4.73 -5.53 1.16
N LEU A 26 4.29 -4.27 1.30
CA LEU A 26 4.19 -3.33 0.20
C LEU A 26 5.56 -3.04 -0.42
N GLN A 27 6.58 -2.79 0.40
CA GLN A 27 7.94 -2.56 -0.07
C GLN A 27 8.50 -3.76 -0.85
N ILE A 28 8.22 -4.99 -0.43
CA ILE A 28 8.61 -6.20 -1.17
C ILE A 28 7.93 -6.22 -2.53
N ILE A 29 6.62 -5.96 -2.59
CA ILE A 29 5.85 -5.97 -3.84
C ILE A 29 6.43 -4.95 -4.83
N ASP A 30 6.66 -3.72 -4.37
CA ASP A 30 7.18 -2.65 -5.23
C ASP A 30 8.62 -2.95 -5.69
N SER A 31 9.45 -3.54 -4.82
CA SER A 31 10.80 -3.97 -5.15
C SER A 31 10.83 -5.11 -6.18
N ILE A 32 9.89 -6.07 -6.08
CA ILE A 32 9.73 -7.14 -7.07
C ILE A 32 9.32 -6.55 -8.42
N GLN A 33 8.36 -5.63 -8.43
CA GLN A 33 7.88 -4.98 -9.64
C GLN A 33 9.00 -4.22 -10.33
N LEU A 34 9.73 -3.38 -9.58
CA LEU A 34 10.89 -2.65 -10.08
C LEU A 34 11.94 -3.59 -10.65
N TYR A 35 12.35 -4.61 -9.89
CA TYR A 35 13.42 -5.49 -10.32
C TYR A 35 13.02 -6.32 -11.54
N SER A 36 11.78 -6.79 -11.61
CA SER A 36 11.26 -7.54 -12.76
C SER A 36 11.28 -6.75 -14.06
N SER A 37 11.14 -5.41 -14.00
CA SER A 37 11.19 -4.55 -15.18
C SER A 37 12.57 -4.49 -15.83
N MET A 38 13.62 -4.79 -15.07
CA MET A 38 15.01 -4.80 -15.51
C MET A 38 15.48 -6.18 -16.00
N LEU A 39 14.71 -7.23 -15.73
CA LEU A 39 15.09 -8.62 -15.98
C LEU A 39 14.51 -9.17 -17.28
N ASN A 40 15.24 -10.11 -17.88
CA ASN A 40 14.70 -10.96 -18.95
C ASN A 40 13.77 -12.05 -18.38
N GLU A 41 13.09 -12.79 -19.27
CA GLU A 41 12.10 -13.81 -18.88
C GLU A 41 12.69 -14.94 -18.00
N ASN A 42 13.93 -15.32 -18.23
CA ASN A 42 14.58 -16.32 -17.38
C ASN A 42 14.89 -15.76 -15.98
N GLY A 43 15.38 -14.51 -15.93
CA GLY A 43 15.63 -13.80 -14.68
C GLY A 43 14.36 -13.58 -13.86
N LYS A 44 13.23 -13.30 -14.50
CA LYS A 44 11.91 -13.21 -13.84
C LYS A 44 11.50 -14.52 -13.16
N LYS A 45 11.75 -15.67 -13.80
CA LYS A 45 11.50 -16.99 -13.17
C LYS A 45 12.38 -17.21 -11.94
N GLN A 46 13.66 -16.86 -12.03
CA GLN A 46 14.59 -16.94 -10.91
C GLN A 46 14.20 -15.99 -9.77
N LEU A 47 13.69 -14.80 -10.08
CA LEU A 47 13.16 -13.86 -9.10
C LEU A 47 11.96 -14.44 -8.33
N ILE A 48 10.99 -15.05 -9.03
CA ILE A 48 9.84 -15.70 -8.39
C ILE A 48 10.33 -16.77 -7.40
N GLU A 49 11.24 -17.64 -7.85
CA GLU A 49 11.77 -18.73 -7.01
C GLU A 49 12.52 -18.19 -5.79
N PHE A 50 13.34 -17.15 -5.99
CA PHE A 50 14.06 -16.48 -4.91
C PHE A 50 13.13 -15.88 -3.86
N VAL A 51 12.07 -15.18 -4.29
CA VAL A 51 11.09 -14.57 -3.38
C VAL A 51 10.38 -15.64 -2.56
N LEU A 52 9.82 -16.65 -3.23
CA LEU A 52 9.05 -17.72 -2.58
C LEU A 52 9.90 -18.51 -1.59
N LYS A 53 11.19 -18.74 -1.90
CA LYS A 53 12.06 -19.51 -1.03
C LYS A 53 12.63 -18.69 0.12
N THR A 54 13.03 -17.43 -0.12
CA THR A 54 13.92 -16.71 0.81
C THR A 54 13.34 -15.47 1.46
N ARG A 55 12.33 -14.81 0.85
CA ARG A 55 11.86 -13.48 1.30
C ARG A 55 10.55 -13.53 2.08
N LEU A 56 9.75 -14.57 1.89
CA LEU A 56 8.45 -14.71 2.53
C LEU A 56 8.51 -15.45 3.87
N THR A 57 7.65 -15.06 4.81
CA THR A 57 7.44 -15.81 6.06
C THR A 57 6.69 -17.12 5.80
N SER A 58 6.77 -18.09 6.72
CA SER A 58 6.03 -19.35 6.62
C SER A 58 4.51 -19.14 6.49
N SER A 59 3.96 -18.14 7.18
CA SER A 59 2.53 -17.79 7.07
C SER A 59 2.17 -17.29 5.68
N ALA A 60 3.01 -16.43 5.08
CA ALA A 60 2.79 -15.95 3.72
C ALA A 60 2.89 -17.09 2.69
N LYS A 61 3.85 -18.01 2.86
CA LYS A 61 4.01 -19.19 2.00
C LYS A 61 2.79 -20.12 2.02
N LEU A 62 2.09 -20.24 3.16
CA LEU A 62 0.86 -21.02 3.26
C LEU A 62 -0.34 -20.40 2.53
N ARG A 63 -0.35 -19.07 2.36
CA ARG A 63 -1.45 -18.34 1.70
C ARG A 63 -1.25 -18.20 0.19
N LEU A 64 -0.01 -18.32 -0.28
CA LEU A 64 0.35 -18.21 -1.69
C LEU A 64 0.51 -19.58 -2.33
N LYS A 65 0.60 -19.59 -3.67
CA LYS A 65 0.87 -20.80 -4.45
C LYS A 65 2.34 -21.20 -4.32
N SER A 66 2.63 -22.48 -4.54
CA SER A 66 4.00 -23.01 -4.59
C SER A 66 4.79 -22.55 -5.81
N SER A 67 4.11 -22.13 -6.89
CA SER A 67 4.73 -21.66 -8.13
C SER A 67 3.83 -20.66 -8.86
N TYR A 68 4.44 -19.78 -9.64
CA TYR A 68 3.77 -18.75 -10.44
C TYR A 68 4.30 -18.74 -11.88
N SER A 69 3.43 -18.48 -12.85
CA SER A 69 3.77 -18.39 -14.27
C SER A 69 4.43 -17.07 -14.67
N SER A 70 4.07 -15.98 -13.98
CA SER A 70 4.66 -14.66 -14.18
C SER A 70 4.75 -13.88 -12.87
N VAL A 71 5.58 -12.84 -12.86
CA VAL A 71 5.74 -11.93 -11.73
C VAL A 71 4.43 -11.18 -11.45
N ASP A 72 3.67 -10.81 -12.48
CA ASP A 72 2.40 -10.09 -12.31
C ASP A 72 1.36 -10.91 -11.53
N VAL A 73 1.28 -12.23 -11.80
CA VAL A 73 0.37 -13.12 -11.06
C VAL A 73 0.82 -13.28 -9.61
N LEU A 74 2.13 -13.33 -9.35
CA LEU A 74 2.67 -13.34 -7.99
C LEU A 74 2.29 -12.05 -7.24
N ILE A 75 2.53 -10.88 -7.86
CA ILE A 75 2.21 -9.58 -7.27
C ILE A 75 0.71 -9.48 -6.97
N ALA A 76 -0.16 -9.90 -7.90
CA ALA A 76 -1.60 -9.88 -7.71
C ALA A 76 -2.04 -10.71 -6.50
N ASP A 77 -1.53 -11.95 -6.37
CA ASP A 77 -1.83 -12.81 -5.23
C ASP A 77 -1.24 -12.24 -3.91
N MET A 78 -0.04 -11.66 -3.95
CA MET A 78 0.55 -10.99 -2.77
C MET A 78 -0.33 -9.83 -2.30
N ARG A 79 -0.79 -8.97 -3.20
CA ARG A 79 -1.71 -7.87 -2.87
C ARG A 79 -3.02 -8.40 -2.31
N LYS A 80 -3.56 -9.48 -2.88
CA LYS A 80 -4.84 -10.06 -2.46
C LYS A 80 -4.80 -10.74 -1.09
N TYR A 81 -3.76 -11.51 -0.81
CA TYR A 81 -3.72 -12.42 0.35
C TYR A 81 -2.81 -11.96 1.49
N LEU A 82 -1.84 -11.08 1.21
CA LEU A 82 -0.85 -10.64 2.20
C LEU A 82 -1.03 -9.20 2.66
N VAL A 83 -1.68 -8.34 1.87
CA VAL A 83 -2.00 -6.98 2.28
C VAL A 83 -3.35 -6.99 3.01
N PRO A 84 -3.41 -6.58 4.28
CA PRO A 84 -4.68 -6.48 5.00
C PRO A 84 -5.60 -5.47 4.32
N LYS A 85 -6.84 -5.86 4.02
CA LYS A 85 -7.84 -4.91 3.54
C LYS A 85 -8.29 -4.04 4.71
N LYS A 86 -8.01 -2.73 4.63
CA LYS A 86 -8.59 -1.76 5.55
C LYS A 86 -10.10 -1.63 5.27
N SER A 87 -10.92 -1.55 6.31
CA SER A 87 -12.36 -1.36 6.15
C SER A 87 -12.65 0.09 5.76
N SER A 88 -13.11 0.31 4.53
CA SER A 88 -13.52 1.63 4.05
C SER A 88 -14.61 2.24 4.93
N VAL A 89 -15.56 1.42 5.41
CA VAL A 89 -16.62 1.86 6.33
C VAL A 89 -16.04 2.32 7.68
N ALA A 90 -15.06 1.60 8.22
CA ALA A 90 -14.44 1.97 9.48
C ALA A 90 -13.63 3.27 9.35
N ILE A 91 -12.84 3.41 8.28
CA ILE A 91 -12.06 4.63 8.01
C ILE A 91 -13.00 5.81 7.78
N GLN A 92 -14.08 5.61 7.00
CA GLN A 92 -15.08 6.63 6.77
C GLN A 92 -15.69 7.10 8.09
N SER A 93 -16.17 6.17 8.92
CA SER A 93 -16.70 6.49 10.24
C SER A 93 -15.69 7.26 11.11
N GLN A 94 -14.42 6.85 11.11
CA GLN A 94 -13.37 7.57 11.84
C GLN A 94 -13.21 9.00 11.30
N MET A 95 -13.11 9.19 9.99
CA MET A 95 -12.98 10.49 9.35
C MET A 95 -14.17 11.42 9.68
N PHE A 96 -15.40 10.90 9.69
CA PHE A 96 -16.59 11.69 10.05
C PHE A 96 -16.65 12.08 11.52
N ASN A 97 -16.07 11.28 12.41
CA ASN A 97 -16.08 11.52 13.85
C ASN A 97 -14.84 12.28 14.35
N THR A 98 -13.84 12.51 13.50
CA THR A 98 -12.59 13.18 13.89
C THR A 98 -12.81 14.68 14.07
N LYS A 99 -12.44 15.20 15.24
CA LYS A 99 -12.49 16.63 15.59
C LYS A 99 -11.12 17.12 16.03
N GLN A 100 -10.85 18.42 15.95
CA GLN A 100 -9.57 18.99 16.39
C GLN A 100 -9.32 18.72 17.88
N GLY A 101 -10.29 19.08 18.73
CA GLY A 101 -10.17 18.96 20.19
C GLY A 101 -9.03 19.83 20.72
N HIS A 102 -8.13 19.24 21.52
CA HIS A 102 -6.95 19.92 22.09
C HIS A 102 -5.69 19.81 21.23
N ARG A 103 -5.81 19.38 19.97
CA ARG A 103 -4.67 19.18 19.07
C ARG A 103 -4.39 20.44 18.27
N SER A 104 -3.13 20.64 17.85
CA SER A 104 -2.81 21.69 16.90
C SER A 104 -3.53 21.44 15.58
N ILE A 105 -3.80 22.52 14.85
CA ILE A 105 -4.40 22.48 13.51
C ILE A 105 -3.61 21.57 12.59
N GLU A 106 -2.28 21.63 12.64
CA GLU A 106 -1.37 20.79 11.85
C GLU A 106 -1.55 19.29 12.14
N LYS A 107 -1.59 18.89 13.42
CA LYS A 107 -1.78 17.48 13.79
C LYS A 107 -3.17 16.97 13.40
N TYR A 108 -4.18 17.83 13.51
CA TYR A 108 -5.53 17.50 13.09
C TYR A 108 -5.62 17.34 11.56
N GLY A 109 -5.03 18.28 10.81
CA GLY A 109 -4.95 18.23 9.35
C GLY A 109 -4.23 16.97 8.86
N ALA A 110 -3.07 16.65 9.44
CA ALA A 110 -2.30 15.46 9.08
C ALA A 110 -3.05 14.14 9.36
N GLU A 111 -3.88 14.09 10.42
CA GLU A 111 -4.72 12.91 10.65
C GLU A 111 -5.81 12.78 9.59
N LEU A 112 -6.52 13.87 9.26
CA LEU A 112 -7.53 13.85 8.21
C LEU A 112 -6.95 13.54 6.84
N GLU A 113 -5.74 14.04 6.56
CA GLU A 113 -4.97 13.71 5.37
C GLU A 113 -4.76 12.20 5.26
N ARG A 114 -4.17 11.62 6.30
CA ARG A 114 -3.96 10.17 6.38
C ARG A 114 -5.26 9.38 6.21
N LEU A 115 -6.35 9.82 6.86
CA LEU A 115 -7.64 9.13 6.81
C LEU A 115 -8.26 9.17 5.40
N PHE A 116 -8.19 10.29 4.68
CA PHE A 116 -8.75 10.34 3.33
C PHE A 116 -7.89 9.52 2.34
N VAL A 117 -6.56 9.52 2.48
CA VAL A 117 -5.67 8.69 1.65
C VAL A 117 -6.01 7.22 1.85
N ASP A 118 -6.08 6.78 3.11
CA ASP A 118 -6.45 5.41 3.46
C ASP A 118 -7.86 5.04 2.96
N LEU A 119 -8.82 5.97 3.06
CA LEU A 119 -10.18 5.77 2.55
C LEU A 119 -10.20 5.60 1.03
N THR A 120 -9.46 6.44 0.31
CA THR A 120 -9.38 6.42 -1.16
C THR A 120 -8.78 5.12 -1.65
N ILE A 121 -7.68 4.67 -1.03
CA ILE A 121 -7.05 3.38 -1.34
C ILE A 121 -8.02 2.23 -1.05
N ALA A 122 -8.68 2.23 0.11
CA ALA A 122 -9.60 1.17 0.52
C ALA A 122 -10.86 1.10 -0.37
N GLN A 123 -11.37 2.23 -0.85
CA GLN A 123 -12.52 2.30 -1.75
C GLN A 123 -12.17 1.96 -3.20
N ALA A 124 -10.97 2.34 -3.67
CA ALA A 124 -10.52 2.04 -5.02
C ALA A 124 -10.26 0.54 -5.20
N ASP A 125 -9.88 -0.19 -4.14
CA ASP A 125 -9.61 -1.64 -4.15
C ASP A 125 -8.71 -2.10 -5.31
N GLY A 126 -7.72 -1.27 -5.67
CA GLY A 126 -6.79 -1.51 -6.77
C GLY A 126 -7.31 -1.17 -8.18
N ASN A 127 -8.43 -0.46 -8.29
CA ASN A 127 -8.95 0.07 -9.55
C ASN A 127 -8.51 1.53 -9.75
N ASP A 128 -7.59 1.75 -10.70
CA ASP A 128 -7.03 3.07 -11.00
C ASP A 128 -8.08 4.06 -11.54
N GLU A 129 -9.07 3.61 -12.31
CA GLU A 129 -10.15 4.48 -12.80
C GLU A 129 -11.02 4.98 -11.65
N MET A 130 -11.36 4.08 -10.71
CA MET A 130 -12.06 4.47 -9.49
C MET A 130 -11.23 5.41 -8.64
N TYR A 131 -9.92 5.19 -8.54
CA TYR A 131 -9.02 6.07 -7.80
C TYR A 131 -9.08 7.51 -8.32
N GLN A 132 -9.06 7.72 -9.65
CA GLN A 132 -9.15 9.05 -10.26
C GLN A 132 -10.46 9.79 -9.92
N VAL A 133 -11.56 9.05 -9.72
CA VAL A 133 -12.85 9.62 -9.32
C VAL A 133 -12.93 9.85 -7.80
N LEU A 134 -12.44 8.90 -7.01
CA LEU A 134 -12.55 8.90 -5.56
C LEU A 134 -11.63 9.92 -4.90
N LEU A 135 -10.44 10.16 -5.46
CA LEU A 135 -9.47 11.12 -4.93
C LEU A 135 -10.07 12.53 -4.75
N PRO A 136 -10.59 13.20 -5.80
CA PRO A 136 -11.17 14.54 -5.64
C PRO A 136 -12.45 14.55 -4.80
N LEU A 137 -13.19 13.43 -4.73
CA LEU A 137 -14.38 13.32 -3.89
C LEU A 137 -14.00 13.27 -2.41
N ASN A 138 -13.08 12.39 -2.04
CA ASN A 138 -12.64 12.20 -0.66
C ASN A 138 -11.87 13.41 -0.15
N GLU A 139 -11.11 14.09 -1.00
CA GLU A 139 -10.47 15.37 -0.66
C GLU A 139 -11.50 16.43 -0.25
N LYS A 140 -12.58 16.62 -1.04
CA LYS A 140 -13.67 17.55 -0.69
C LYS A 140 -14.34 17.19 0.64
N ILE A 141 -14.51 15.89 0.91
CA ILE A 141 -15.06 15.43 2.19
C ILE A 141 -14.08 15.76 3.32
N ALA A 142 -12.78 15.51 3.15
CA ALA A 142 -11.76 15.80 4.15
C ALA A 142 -11.69 17.30 4.47
N ILE A 143 -11.70 18.17 3.46
CA ILE A 143 -11.72 19.64 3.62
C ILE A 143 -12.97 20.07 4.40
N LYS A 144 -14.14 19.54 4.02
CA LYS A 144 -15.38 19.84 4.73
C LYS A 144 -15.31 19.39 6.19
N ARG A 145 -14.77 18.19 6.45
CA ARG A 145 -14.64 17.67 7.82
C ARG A 145 -13.65 18.45 8.65
N PHE A 146 -12.54 18.87 8.03
CA PHE A 146 -11.58 19.75 8.66
C PHE A 146 -12.26 21.04 9.12
N ALA A 147 -12.99 21.72 8.23
CA ALA A 147 -13.73 22.94 8.56
C ALA A 147 -14.79 22.71 9.66
N ASP A 148 -15.60 21.65 9.54
CA ASP A 148 -16.67 21.32 10.49
C ASP A 148 -16.12 20.95 11.89
N GLY A 149 -14.89 20.45 11.97
CA GLY A 149 -14.29 19.91 13.20
C GLY A 149 -13.29 20.82 13.90
N LEU A 150 -13.07 22.05 13.39
CA LEU A 150 -12.24 23.07 14.05
C LEU A 150 -12.87 23.52 15.37
N SER A 151 -12.01 23.72 16.37
CA SER A 151 -12.38 24.27 17.66
C SER A 151 -12.52 25.80 17.57
N ILE A 152 -13.63 26.37 18.04
CA ILE A 152 -13.90 27.83 18.04
C ILE A 152 -12.74 28.66 18.64
N LEU A 153 -11.97 28.08 19.57
CA LEU A 153 -10.82 28.73 20.22
C LEU A 153 -9.72 29.21 19.25
N ASP A 154 -9.59 28.59 18.07
CA ASP A 154 -8.58 28.97 17.06
C ASP A 154 -9.15 29.79 15.89
N LEU A 155 -10.47 30.01 15.83
CA LEU A 155 -11.12 30.86 14.82
C LEU A 155 -11.22 32.34 15.26
N VAL A 156 -10.86 32.65 16.51
CA VAL A 156 -11.02 33.97 17.15
C VAL A 156 -9.66 34.58 17.57
N ARG A 157 -8.54 34.00 17.11
CA ARG A 157 -7.19 34.57 17.23
C ARG A 157 -6.66 34.96 15.86
#